data_AF-A0A2E9VQZ6-F1
#
_entry.id   AF-A0A2E9VQZ6-F1
#
_cell.length_a   1.000
_cell.length_b   1.000
_cell.length_c   1.000
_cell.angle_alpha   90.00
_cell.angle_beta   90.00
_cell.angle_gamma   90.00
#
_symmetry.space_group_name_H-M   'P 1'
#
loop_
_entity.id
_entity.type
_entity.pdbx_description
1 polymer ?
#
loop_
_entity_poly.entity_id
_entity_poly.type
_entity_poly.pdbx_seq_one_letter_code
_entity_poly.pdbx_strand_id
1 'polypeptide(L)'
;MELSRPESKLMTIPLLLLLFVCSFATESCAQNESVTTESTTEAVEDVKLTEKQQIIFAKYQRFSKTLTQLYGYMKETDPARADLLMRVIGKSNEARIDSQMEVLLELLAAETPQFAGIVERQDDLINSLVTLLDVLQSEDERQRLQDEIARIEALIGDINKLVVDQKGVRAGTERGKPTEGLEKDQSKVTEDTEKLANKIDEQDKQREEAAESEKKNSDSEEQKPEESETGEQKPGEPKPGEQKSGESKPGEPMPPPEGETPPGEQKPPGESPMPQETPMPPGENSPSEQSPSEQSPSEQKPSEAKPQEKTEPTAGKEEIESAIEKMQKAIEELKQKNKDKASREQDRAIAELEKAKAKLEEILRQLREEEQKIMLAALEARFRKMLMMQLTIRKASGQIEEIEEDKRLPRHRARSIQLARDEQDIVVEADKALIILREEGTSVAFPEAVMQLREDMRVVSERLNEFKVDELTIAIEDDIIEALEEMVEALRKELEKLEEKKKQEGEPQQGEQPDPALVDLIAELKLLRSLQYRVNRRTKQYGRQIDGEQAADAELLELLDELSIRQARIQRATYDLSTGKNE
;
A
#
# COMPACT_ATOMS: atom_id res chain seq x y z
N MET A 1 -48.80 -46.25 -46.02
CA MET A 1 -47.84 -45.21 -45.56
C MET A 1 -46.41 -45.67 -45.90
N GLU A 2 -45.92 -45.58 -47.13
CA GLU A 2 -46.26 -44.65 -48.24
C GLU A 2 -46.00 -43.17 -47.87
N LEU A 3 -45.40 -42.33 -48.74
CA LEU A 3 -45.01 -42.54 -50.14
C LEU A 3 -43.85 -41.59 -50.58
N SER A 4 -43.00 -42.09 -51.48
CA SER A 4 -42.38 -41.41 -52.64
C SER A 4 -41.37 -40.23 -52.54
N ARG A 5 -40.27 -40.41 -53.29
CA ARG A 5 -39.51 -39.39 -54.10
C ARG A 5 -40.34 -39.00 -55.37
N PRO A 6 -40.04 -37.99 -56.25
CA PRO A 6 -38.73 -37.79 -56.92
C PRO A 6 -38.34 -36.42 -57.59
N GLU A 7 -37.09 -36.38 -58.11
CA GLU A 7 -36.58 -35.81 -59.39
C GLU A 7 -36.90 -34.39 -59.97
N SER A 8 -35.89 -33.50 -59.83
CA SER A 8 -35.16 -32.75 -60.89
C SER A 8 -35.83 -32.33 -62.22
N LYS A 9 -35.90 -31.01 -62.51
CA LYS A 9 -35.58 -30.31 -63.79
C LYS A 9 -35.12 -28.86 -63.45
N LEU A 10 -34.15 -28.15 -64.05
CA LEU A 10 -33.36 -28.20 -65.30
C LEU A 10 -33.95 -27.44 -66.52
N MET A 11 -33.65 -26.14 -66.63
CA MET A 11 -33.82 -25.21 -67.79
C MET A 11 -33.29 -23.80 -67.39
N THR A 12 -32.72 -22.89 -68.20
CA THR A 12 -32.17 -22.92 -69.59
C THR A 12 -31.12 -21.77 -69.81
N ILE A 13 -30.66 -21.58 -71.07
CA ILE A 13 -29.64 -20.65 -71.64
C ILE A 13 -30.32 -19.80 -72.75
N PRO A 14 -30.03 -18.47 -72.97
CA PRO A 14 -28.93 -17.97 -73.86
C PRO A 14 -28.18 -16.71 -73.34
N LEU A 15 -26.96 -16.30 -73.75
CA LEU A 15 -26.03 -16.54 -74.90
C LEU A 15 -26.02 -15.45 -75.99
N LEU A 16 -25.04 -14.54 -75.93
CA LEU A 16 -24.19 -13.92 -77.00
C LEU A 16 -23.19 -12.95 -76.28
N LEU A 17 -22.04 -12.51 -76.81
CA LEU A 17 -21.47 -12.51 -78.17
C LEU A 17 -19.94 -12.82 -78.12
N LEU A 18 -19.26 -12.90 -79.26
CA LEU A 18 -17.92 -13.49 -79.47
C LEU A 18 -17.02 -12.56 -80.32
N LEU A 19 -15.71 -12.86 -80.41
CA LEU A 19 -14.61 -12.22 -81.17
C LEU A 19 -13.70 -11.30 -80.31
N PHE A 20 -12.40 -11.13 -80.59
CA PHE A 20 -11.59 -11.45 -81.78
C PHE A 20 -10.23 -12.11 -81.43
N VAL A 21 -9.37 -12.41 -82.42
CA VAL A 21 -8.15 -13.25 -82.32
C VAL A 21 -6.89 -12.47 -82.78
N CYS A 22 -5.69 -13.04 -82.56
CA CYS A 22 -4.35 -12.63 -83.03
C CYS A 22 -3.59 -11.59 -82.18
N SER A 23 -2.24 -11.50 -82.16
CA SER A 23 -1.16 -12.47 -82.48
C SER A 23 0.22 -11.85 -82.10
N PHE A 24 1.29 -12.65 -82.24
CA PHE A 24 2.72 -12.30 -82.28
C PHE A 24 3.46 -12.05 -80.96
N ALA A 25 4.67 -12.60 -80.91
CA ALA A 25 5.74 -12.27 -79.98
C ALA A 25 6.96 -11.79 -80.78
N THR A 26 7.65 -10.78 -80.26
CA THR A 26 9.01 -10.36 -80.67
C THR A 26 9.68 -9.68 -79.48
N GLU A 27 10.90 -10.05 -79.15
CA GLU A 27 11.72 -9.39 -78.12
C GLU A 27 12.25 -8.03 -78.59
N SER A 28 12.48 -7.09 -77.67
CA SER A 28 13.82 -6.48 -77.45
C SER A 28 13.84 -5.48 -76.28
N CYS A 29 15.05 -5.20 -75.79
CA CYS A 29 15.46 -4.11 -74.89
C CYS A 29 14.84 -4.04 -73.48
N ALA A 30 15.68 -4.25 -72.47
CA ALA A 30 15.39 -3.94 -71.08
C ALA A 30 15.59 -2.44 -70.76
N GLN A 31 14.76 -1.91 -69.86
CA GLN A 31 15.18 -0.90 -68.89
C GLN A 31 14.84 -1.39 -67.48
N ASN A 32 15.57 -0.88 -66.49
CA ASN A 32 15.69 -1.49 -65.17
C ASN A 32 15.00 -0.65 -64.11
N GLU A 33 13.79 -1.05 -63.70
CA GLU A 33 13.14 -0.56 -62.48
C GLU A 33 12.82 -1.74 -61.56
N SER A 34 13.57 -1.79 -60.45
CA SER A 34 13.36 -2.76 -59.37
C SER A 34 12.26 -2.27 -58.44
N VAL A 35 11.02 -2.70 -58.70
CA VAL A 35 9.89 -2.45 -57.78
C VAL A 35 10.08 -3.30 -56.53
N THR A 36 10.34 -2.64 -55.39
CA THR A 36 10.50 -3.24 -54.07
C THR A 36 9.19 -3.82 -53.56
N THR A 37 9.22 -5.07 -53.08
CA THR A 37 8.04 -5.77 -52.53
C THR A 37 8.05 -5.88 -50.99
N GLU A 38 8.83 -5.05 -50.31
CA GLU A 38 8.98 -5.05 -48.84
C GLU A 38 7.92 -4.17 -48.14
N SER A 39 7.57 -3.03 -48.76
CA SER A 39 6.73 -1.95 -48.21
C SER A 39 5.37 -2.39 -47.65
N THR A 40 4.75 -3.44 -48.20
CA THR A 40 3.42 -3.91 -47.76
C THR A 40 3.43 -4.57 -46.37
N THR A 41 4.60 -4.91 -45.83
CA THR A 41 4.71 -5.56 -44.52
C THR A 41 4.93 -4.52 -43.42
N GLU A 42 5.84 -3.58 -43.65
CA GLU A 42 6.21 -2.49 -42.72
C GLU A 42 5.00 -1.60 -42.43
N ALA A 43 4.30 -1.13 -43.48
CA ALA A 43 3.09 -0.31 -43.34
C ALA A 43 1.94 -1.01 -42.57
N VAL A 44 1.97 -2.34 -42.44
CA VAL A 44 1.00 -3.13 -41.66
C VAL A 44 1.48 -3.38 -40.23
N GLU A 45 2.74 -3.10 -39.90
CA GLU A 45 3.27 -3.07 -38.52
C GLU A 45 3.20 -1.66 -37.94
N ASP A 46 3.50 -0.62 -38.73
CA ASP A 46 3.45 0.79 -38.32
C ASP A 46 2.04 1.20 -37.85
N VAL A 47 1.00 0.84 -38.61
CA VAL A 47 -0.41 1.07 -38.22
C VAL A 47 -0.72 0.43 -36.87
N LYS A 48 -0.21 -0.79 -36.59
CA LYS A 48 -0.39 -1.47 -35.29
C LYS A 48 0.42 -0.82 -34.17
N LEU A 49 1.47 -0.04 -34.46
CA LEU A 49 2.22 0.72 -33.46
C LEU A 49 1.45 1.98 -33.07
N THR A 50 0.98 2.73 -34.06
CA THR A 50 0.15 3.94 -33.87
C THR A 50 -1.15 3.62 -33.13
N GLU A 51 -1.85 2.52 -33.48
CA GLU A 51 -3.02 2.03 -32.73
C GLU A 51 -2.73 1.75 -31.25
N LYS A 52 -1.58 1.11 -30.94
CA LYS A 52 -1.18 0.84 -29.54
C LYS A 52 -0.91 2.13 -28.77
N GLN A 53 -0.17 3.06 -29.37
CA GLN A 53 0.12 4.36 -28.74
C GLN A 53 -1.18 5.14 -28.49
N GLN A 54 -2.16 5.07 -29.39
CA GLN A 54 -3.44 5.73 -29.23
C GLN A 54 -4.25 5.14 -28.05
N ILE A 55 -4.17 3.82 -27.86
CA ILE A 55 -4.76 3.13 -26.70
C ILE A 55 -4.05 3.52 -25.39
N ILE A 56 -2.72 3.73 -25.42
CA ILE A 56 -1.96 4.21 -24.25
C ILE A 56 -2.36 5.64 -23.89
N PHE A 57 -2.44 6.55 -24.86
CA PHE A 57 -2.88 7.93 -24.64
C PHE A 57 -4.31 8.02 -24.10
N ALA A 58 -5.24 7.24 -24.66
CA ALA A 58 -6.62 7.17 -24.18
C ALA A 58 -6.73 6.62 -22.74
N LYS A 59 -5.81 5.73 -22.32
CA LYS A 59 -5.70 5.31 -20.91
C LYS A 59 -5.17 6.44 -20.03
N TYR A 60 -4.15 7.17 -20.47
CA TYR A 60 -3.59 8.30 -19.71
C TYR A 60 -4.61 9.42 -19.49
N GLN A 61 -5.30 9.86 -20.54
CA GLN A 61 -6.36 10.86 -20.43
C GLN A 61 -7.47 10.45 -19.46
N ARG A 62 -7.83 9.16 -19.44
CA ARG A 62 -8.79 8.61 -18.47
C ARG A 62 -8.25 8.67 -17.04
N PHE A 63 -6.97 8.31 -16.84
CA PHE A 63 -6.29 8.38 -15.54
C PHE A 63 -6.17 9.82 -15.03
N SER A 64 -5.66 10.75 -15.83
CA SER A 64 -5.58 12.20 -15.52
C SER A 64 -6.94 12.79 -15.13
N LYS A 65 -8.00 12.43 -15.88
CA LYS A 65 -9.38 12.79 -15.54
C LYS A 65 -9.84 12.17 -14.22
N THR A 66 -9.54 10.91 -13.95
CA THR A 66 -9.88 10.25 -12.69
C THR A 66 -9.12 10.85 -11.50
N LEU A 67 -7.83 11.19 -11.62
CA LEU A 67 -7.10 11.94 -10.58
C LEU A 67 -7.80 13.26 -10.26
N THR A 68 -8.18 14.02 -11.30
CA THR A 68 -8.87 15.33 -11.15
C THR A 68 -10.24 15.18 -10.48
N GLN A 69 -11.00 14.14 -10.83
CA GLN A 69 -12.28 13.82 -10.21
C GLN A 69 -12.14 13.36 -8.76
N LEU A 70 -11.10 12.57 -8.46
CA LEU A 70 -10.80 12.08 -7.13
C LEU A 70 -10.33 13.21 -6.21
N TYR A 71 -9.44 14.09 -6.68
CA TYR A 71 -9.04 15.32 -5.97
C TYR A 71 -10.26 16.15 -5.54
N GLY A 72 -11.21 16.38 -6.45
CA GLY A 72 -12.43 17.13 -6.17
C GLY A 72 -13.38 16.47 -5.15
N TYR A 73 -13.27 15.16 -4.92
CA TYR A 73 -14.02 14.43 -3.90
C TYR A 73 -13.25 14.35 -2.57
N MET A 74 -11.94 14.07 -2.63
CA MET A 74 -11.09 13.92 -1.45
C MET A 74 -10.85 15.27 -0.76
N LYS A 75 -10.92 16.41 -1.46
CA LYS A 75 -10.80 17.73 -0.83
C LYS A 75 -11.73 17.96 0.37
N GLU A 76 -12.94 17.39 0.38
CA GLU A 76 -13.90 17.54 1.49
C GLU A 76 -13.88 16.36 2.48
N THR A 77 -13.09 15.30 2.23
CA THR A 77 -13.14 14.03 2.99
C THR A 77 -11.78 13.50 3.45
N ASP A 78 -10.70 13.94 2.81
CA ASP A 78 -9.29 13.59 3.04
C ASP A 78 -8.39 14.66 2.37
N PRO A 79 -8.14 15.79 3.06
CA PRO A 79 -7.32 16.88 2.51
C PRO A 79 -5.87 16.49 2.21
N ALA A 80 -5.31 15.50 2.93
CA ALA A 80 -3.94 15.05 2.75
C ALA A 80 -3.75 14.37 1.40
N ARG A 81 -4.65 13.45 1.03
CA ARG A 81 -4.65 12.87 -0.31
C ARG A 81 -5.12 13.83 -1.39
N ALA A 82 -5.96 14.81 -1.06
CA ALA A 82 -6.27 15.88 -1.99
C ALA A 82 -5.00 16.68 -2.38
N ASP A 83 -4.17 17.06 -1.41
CA ASP A 83 -2.90 17.74 -1.66
C ASP A 83 -1.89 16.84 -2.41
N LEU A 84 -1.87 15.53 -2.15
CA LEU A 84 -1.06 14.57 -2.93
C LEU A 84 -1.52 14.47 -4.40
N LEU A 85 -2.83 14.30 -4.62
CA LEU A 85 -3.41 14.24 -5.97
C LEU A 85 -3.19 15.55 -6.73
N MET A 86 -3.29 16.70 -6.06
CA MET A 86 -2.95 18.00 -6.63
C MET A 86 -1.46 18.10 -7.00
N ARG A 87 -0.54 17.62 -6.16
CA ARG A 87 0.91 17.54 -6.44
C ARG A 87 1.21 16.69 -7.68
N VAL A 88 0.50 15.57 -7.86
CA VAL A 88 0.62 14.67 -9.03
C VAL A 88 0.03 15.30 -10.30
N ILE A 89 -1.12 15.96 -10.21
CA ILE A 89 -1.74 16.71 -11.32
C ILE A 89 -0.84 17.89 -11.74
N GLY A 90 -0.20 18.57 -10.79
CA GLY A 90 0.82 19.58 -11.06
C GLY A 90 1.95 19.03 -11.93
N LYS A 91 2.61 17.95 -11.47
CA LYS A 91 3.71 17.31 -12.20
C LYS A 91 3.30 16.73 -13.57
N SER A 92 2.08 16.21 -13.70
CA SER A 92 1.49 15.82 -15.01
C SER A 92 1.56 16.96 -16.03
N ASN A 93 1.15 18.15 -15.58
CA ASN A 93 1.00 19.32 -16.43
C ASN A 93 2.35 20.01 -16.68
N GLU A 94 3.24 20.02 -15.68
CA GLU A 94 4.61 20.51 -15.75
C GLU A 94 5.44 19.72 -16.79
N ALA A 95 5.41 18.39 -16.70
CA ALA A 95 6.05 17.48 -17.66
C ALA A 95 5.30 17.40 -19.01
N ARG A 96 4.09 17.98 -19.11
CA ARG A 96 3.25 18.07 -20.31
C ARG A 96 2.96 16.70 -20.94
N ILE A 97 2.68 15.71 -20.11
CA ILE A 97 2.58 14.30 -20.51
C ILE A 97 1.54 14.07 -21.60
N ASP A 98 0.38 14.74 -21.55
CA ASP A 98 -0.62 14.66 -22.63
C ASP A 98 -0.05 15.15 -23.98
N SER A 99 0.69 16.27 -23.99
CA SER A 99 1.32 16.80 -25.21
C SER A 99 2.51 15.96 -25.68
N GLN A 100 3.26 15.31 -24.77
CA GLN A 100 4.30 14.34 -25.15
C GLN A 100 3.68 13.13 -25.87
N MET A 101 2.56 12.60 -25.35
CA MET A 101 1.84 11.48 -25.98
C MET A 101 1.22 11.86 -27.34
N GLU A 102 0.70 13.09 -27.47
CA GLU A 102 0.18 13.64 -28.73
C GLU A 102 1.30 13.77 -29.79
N VAL A 103 2.45 14.36 -29.44
CA VAL A 103 3.62 14.46 -30.34
C VAL A 103 4.16 13.08 -30.74
N LEU A 104 4.15 12.09 -29.83
CA LEU A 104 4.54 10.72 -30.18
C LEU A 104 3.56 10.06 -31.17
N LEU A 105 2.27 10.38 -31.11
CA LEU A 105 1.29 9.94 -32.10
C LEU A 105 1.52 10.58 -33.47
N GLU A 106 1.80 11.89 -33.52
CA GLU A 106 2.14 12.57 -34.77
C GLU A 106 3.41 11.99 -35.43
N LEU A 107 4.45 11.72 -34.63
CA LEU A 107 5.71 11.15 -35.12
C LEU A 107 5.58 9.70 -35.60
N LEU A 108 4.71 8.89 -34.97
CA LEU A 108 4.41 7.52 -35.41
C LEU A 108 3.46 7.47 -36.62
N ALA A 109 2.59 8.48 -36.80
CA ALA A 109 1.66 8.59 -37.92
C ALA A 109 2.26 9.29 -39.16
N ALA A 110 3.51 9.74 -39.11
CA ALA A 110 4.21 10.38 -40.21
C ALA A 110 4.48 9.40 -41.37
N GLU A 111 4.54 9.90 -42.62
CA GLU A 111 4.81 9.08 -43.81
C GLU A 111 6.20 8.39 -43.79
N THR A 112 7.13 8.87 -42.95
CA THR A 112 8.45 8.25 -42.71
C THR A 112 8.84 8.41 -41.23
N PRO A 113 8.41 7.51 -40.33
CA PRO A 113 8.63 7.64 -38.89
C PRO A 113 10.11 7.48 -38.50
N GLN A 114 10.66 8.44 -37.75
CA GLN A 114 12.06 8.41 -37.32
C GLN A 114 12.22 7.72 -35.96
N PHE A 115 12.17 6.38 -35.97
CA PHE A 115 12.11 5.56 -34.75
C PHE A 115 13.14 5.90 -33.66
N ALA A 116 14.37 6.28 -34.01
CA ALA A 116 15.40 6.63 -33.01
C ALA A 116 14.97 7.81 -32.09
N GLY A 117 14.46 8.90 -32.68
CA GLY A 117 13.95 10.05 -31.91
C GLY A 117 12.55 9.83 -31.32
N ILE A 118 11.86 8.76 -31.73
CA ILE A 118 10.58 8.31 -31.14
C ILE A 118 10.82 7.43 -29.90
N VAL A 119 11.94 6.69 -29.85
CA VAL A 119 12.38 5.94 -28.67
C VAL A 119 12.87 6.89 -27.58
N GLU A 120 13.78 7.81 -27.90
CA GLU A 120 14.29 8.83 -26.96
C GLU A 120 13.15 9.61 -26.28
N ARG A 121 12.12 10.01 -27.05
CA ARG A 121 10.91 10.67 -26.53
C ARG A 121 9.97 9.75 -25.74
N GLN A 122 9.99 8.44 -26.00
CA GLN A 122 9.27 7.48 -25.16
C GLN A 122 10.00 7.26 -23.84
N ASP A 123 11.34 7.24 -23.83
CA ASP A 123 12.12 7.11 -22.60
C ASP A 123 11.90 8.35 -21.70
N ASP A 124 11.93 9.57 -22.24
CA ASP A 124 11.57 10.80 -21.52
C ASP A 124 10.14 10.76 -20.94
N LEU A 125 9.17 10.28 -21.74
CA LEU A 125 7.78 10.09 -21.32
C LEU A 125 7.65 9.04 -20.21
N ILE A 126 8.38 7.92 -20.31
CA ILE A 126 8.40 6.85 -19.30
C ILE A 126 9.00 7.38 -18.00
N ASN A 127 10.11 8.11 -18.06
CA ASN A 127 10.72 8.76 -16.88
C ASN A 127 9.75 9.76 -16.21
N SER A 128 9.00 10.52 -17.02
CA SER A 128 7.96 11.42 -16.53
C SER A 128 6.81 10.65 -15.84
N LEU A 129 6.30 9.59 -16.46
CA LEU A 129 5.25 8.73 -15.89
C LEU A 129 5.70 7.98 -14.63
N VAL A 130 6.96 7.53 -14.56
CA VAL A 130 7.57 6.95 -13.36
C VAL A 130 7.65 8.01 -12.26
N THR A 131 8.04 9.25 -12.56
CA THR A 131 8.06 10.35 -11.58
C THR A 131 6.67 10.66 -11.01
N LEU A 132 5.60 10.55 -11.80
CA LEU A 132 4.21 10.63 -11.30
C LEU A 132 3.85 9.42 -10.42
N LEU A 133 4.28 8.22 -10.81
CA LEU A 133 4.02 7.00 -10.06
C LEU A 133 4.75 7.01 -8.70
N ASP A 134 6.01 7.42 -8.66
CA ASP A 134 6.81 7.53 -7.44
C ASP A 134 6.24 8.58 -6.48
N VAL A 135 5.58 9.64 -6.99
CA VAL A 135 4.83 10.58 -6.15
C VAL A 135 3.50 9.97 -5.68
N LEU A 136 2.76 9.24 -6.53
CA LEU A 136 1.56 8.49 -6.10
C LEU A 136 1.89 7.32 -5.15
N GLN A 137 3.15 6.91 -5.06
CA GLN A 137 3.68 5.88 -4.17
C GLN A 137 4.57 6.47 -3.06
N SER A 138 4.60 7.80 -2.90
CA SER A 138 5.65 8.45 -2.11
C SER A 138 5.61 8.05 -0.64
N GLU A 139 6.78 7.66 -0.14
CA GLU A 139 7.01 7.25 1.25
C GLU A 139 6.63 8.35 2.27
N ASP A 140 6.53 9.62 1.83
CA ASP A 140 5.93 10.75 2.54
C ASP A 140 4.59 10.43 3.23
N GLU A 141 3.62 9.77 2.58
CA GLU A 141 2.31 9.49 3.19
C GLU A 141 2.43 8.40 4.26
N ARG A 142 3.25 7.36 4.00
CA ARG A 142 3.59 6.31 4.98
C ARG A 142 4.26 6.93 6.21
N GLN A 143 5.30 7.74 6.02
CA GLN A 143 6.05 8.34 7.12
C GLN A 143 5.17 9.29 7.95
N ARG A 144 4.34 10.13 7.31
CA ARG A 144 3.39 11.01 8.02
C ARG A 144 2.38 10.23 8.86
N LEU A 145 1.92 9.07 8.38
CA LEU A 145 1.03 8.18 9.14
C LEU A 145 1.75 7.47 10.28
N GLN A 146 2.95 6.95 10.06
CA GLN A 146 3.78 6.33 11.10
C GLN A 146 4.17 7.31 12.21
N ASP A 147 4.54 8.54 11.85
CA ASP A 147 4.83 9.62 12.79
C ASP A 147 3.59 9.96 13.64
N GLU A 148 2.38 9.96 13.06
CA GLU A 148 1.14 10.21 13.80
C GLU A 148 0.69 9.00 14.64
N ILE A 149 0.86 7.77 14.15
CA ILE A 149 0.62 6.54 14.92
C ILE A 149 1.50 6.55 16.18
N ALA A 150 2.81 6.78 16.02
CA ALA A 150 3.74 6.90 17.14
C ALA A 150 3.41 8.08 18.08
N ARG A 151 2.90 9.21 17.56
CA ARG A 151 2.40 10.33 18.36
C ARG A 151 1.19 9.94 19.21
N ILE A 152 0.17 9.33 18.59
CA ILE A 152 -1.08 8.95 19.24
C ILE A 152 -0.82 7.84 20.28
N GLU A 153 0.03 6.86 19.99
CA GLU A 153 0.51 5.86 20.95
C GLU A 153 1.21 6.49 22.15
N ALA A 154 2.08 7.49 21.93
CA ALA A 154 2.74 8.22 23.01
C ALA A 154 1.74 9.02 23.87
N LEU A 155 0.66 9.55 23.29
CA LEU A 155 -0.42 10.21 24.04
C LEU A 155 -1.25 9.21 24.85
N ILE A 156 -1.65 8.07 24.25
CA ILE A 156 -2.34 6.96 24.96
C ILE A 156 -1.46 6.44 26.12
N GLY A 157 -0.16 6.28 25.88
CA GLY A 157 0.82 5.90 26.89
C GLY A 157 0.93 6.90 28.05
N ASP A 158 0.82 8.20 27.78
CA ASP A 158 0.81 9.25 28.82
C ASP A 158 -0.53 9.28 29.58
N ILE A 159 -1.67 9.17 28.91
CA ILE A 159 -2.99 9.08 29.57
C ILE A 159 -3.08 7.84 30.46
N ASN A 160 -2.59 6.68 30.00
CA ASN A 160 -2.57 5.44 30.80
C ASN A 160 -1.85 5.64 32.14
N LYS A 161 -0.72 6.37 32.17
CA LYS A 161 0.00 6.72 33.41
C LYS A 161 -0.86 7.59 34.33
N LEU A 162 -1.45 8.67 33.79
CA LEU A 162 -2.32 9.58 34.54
C LEU A 162 -3.55 8.87 35.12
N VAL A 163 -4.16 7.93 34.38
CA VAL A 163 -5.27 7.09 34.86
C VAL A 163 -4.83 6.20 36.04
N VAL A 164 -3.64 5.58 35.97
CA VAL A 164 -3.08 4.76 37.06
C VAL A 164 -2.77 5.61 38.29
N ASP A 165 -2.12 6.76 38.12
CA ASP A 165 -1.77 7.66 39.23
C ASP A 165 -3.02 8.25 39.87
N GLN A 166 -4.01 8.70 39.09
CA GLN A 166 -5.28 9.20 39.60
C GLN A 166 -6.07 8.12 40.37
N LYS A 167 -6.09 6.87 39.89
CA LYS A 167 -6.62 5.72 40.63
C LYS A 167 -5.85 5.49 41.94
N GLY A 168 -4.53 5.72 41.95
CA GLY A 168 -3.67 5.69 43.14
C GLY A 168 -3.99 6.78 44.18
N VAL A 169 -4.27 8.02 43.75
CA VAL A 169 -4.72 9.11 44.64
C VAL A 169 -6.11 8.79 45.20
N ARG A 170 -7.05 8.37 44.34
CA ARG A 170 -8.43 7.98 44.66
C ARG A 170 -8.49 6.87 45.71
N ALA A 171 -7.75 5.78 45.52
CA ALA A 171 -7.62 4.71 46.50
C ALA A 171 -6.96 5.19 47.82
N GLY A 172 -6.13 6.24 47.77
CA GLY A 172 -5.61 6.93 48.95
C GLY A 172 -6.68 7.71 49.73
N THR A 173 -7.60 8.37 49.02
CA THR A 173 -8.74 9.09 49.59
C THR A 173 -9.65 8.14 50.37
N GLU A 174 -10.06 7.03 49.74
CA GLU A 174 -10.90 5.99 50.36
C GLU A 174 -10.23 5.32 51.56
N ARG A 175 -8.93 5.00 51.47
CA ARG A 175 -8.14 4.44 52.59
C ARG A 175 -7.88 5.46 53.70
N GLY A 176 -8.41 6.68 53.58
CA GLY A 176 -8.40 7.67 54.65
C GLY A 176 -7.05 8.34 54.89
N LYS A 177 -6.11 8.35 53.93
CA LYS A 177 -4.82 9.05 54.03
C LYS A 177 -4.98 10.52 54.53
N PRO A 178 -3.98 11.12 55.21
CA PRO A 178 -4.00 12.54 55.57
C PRO A 178 -4.24 13.46 54.35
N THR A 179 -5.03 14.51 54.51
CA THR A 179 -5.44 15.36 53.37
C THR A 179 -4.25 16.08 52.76
N GLU A 180 -3.35 16.65 53.56
CA GLU A 180 -2.14 17.34 53.10
C GLU A 180 -1.26 16.49 52.16
N GLY A 181 -1.22 15.17 52.38
CA GLY A 181 -0.56 14.23 51.47
C GLY A 181 -1.35 14.00 50.18
N LEU A 182 -2.67 13.82 50.29
CA LEU A 182 -3.58 13.66 49.14
C LEU A 182 -3.65 14.93 48.28
N GLU A 183 -3.63 16.11 48.88
CA GLU A 183 -3.62 17.41 48.20
C GLU A 183 -2.35 17.53 47.35
N LYS A 184 -1.19 17.15 47.92
CA LYS A 184 0.09 17.13 47.20
C LYS A 184 0.13 16.09 46.10
N ASP A 185 -0.35 14.87 46.35
CA ASP A 185 -0.37 13.82 45.33
C ASP A 185 -1.36 14.15 44.20
N GLN A 186 -2.56 14.67 44.51
CA GLN A 186 -3.54 15.13 43.53
C GLN A 186 -3.00 16.31 42.69
N SER A 187 -2.28 17.24 43.32
CA SER A 187 -1.73 18.41 42.61
C SER A 187 -0.69 18.00 41.56
N LYS A 188 0.13 16.96 41.82
CA LYS A 188 1.05 16.42 40.80
C LYS A 188 0.28 15.87 39.59
N VAL A 189 -0.71 15.01 39.82
CA VAL A 189 -1.48 14.39 38.72
C VAL A 189 -2.19 15.48 37.90
N THR A 190 -2.64 16.55 38.55
CA THR A 190 -3.19 17.73 37.86
C THR A 190 -2.10 18.43 37.02
N GLU A 191 -0.94 18.74 37.60
CA GLU A 191 0.20 19.39 36.95
C GLU A 191 0.73 18.56 35.74
N ASP A 192 0.75 17.24 35.86
CA ASP A 192 1.18 16.31 34.81
C ASP A 192 0.10 16.11 33.73
N THR A 193 -1.19 16.23 34.07
CA THR A 193 -2.28 16.30 33.09
C THR A 193 -2.28 17.64 32.35
N GLU A 194 -2.00 18.76 33.05
CA GLU A 194 -1.81 20.08 32.46
C GLU A 194 -0.62 20.09 31.50
N LYS A 195 0.50 19.43 31.84
CA LYS A 195 1.64 19.22 30.90
C LYS A 195 1.23 18.44 29.65
N LEU A 196 0.39 17.41 29.79
CA LEU A 196 -0.10 16.64 28.64
C LEU A 196 -0.98 17.49 27.72
N ALA A 197 -1.87 18.33 28.26
CA ALA A 197 -2.68 19.26 27.47
C ALA A 197 -1.78 20.26 26.70
N ASN A 198 -0.82 20.89 27.37
CA ASN A 198 0.15 21.81 26.73
C ASN A 198 1.04 21.10 25.67
N LYS A 199 1.37 19.81 25.87
CA LYS A 199 2.09 18.99 24.88
C LYS A 199 1.24 18.76 23.62
N ILE A 200 -0.06 18.50 23.78
CA ILE A 200 -0.99 18.35 22.66
C ILE A 200 -1.13 19.68 21.91
N ASP A 201 -1.30 20.80 22.62
CA ASP A 201 -1.39 22.15 22.02
C ASP A 201 -0.19 22.51 21.14
N GLU A 202 1.03 22.29 21.64
CA GLU A 202 2.25 22.59 20.88
C GLU A 202 2.41 21.65 19.68
N GLN A 203 2.00 20.38 19.79
CA GLN A 203 2.01 19.44 18.65
C GLN A 203 0.94 19.78 17.59
N ASP A 204 -0.29 20.12 18.00
CA ASP A 204 -1.35 20.55 17.08
C ASP A 204 -0.91 21.83 16.35
N LYS A 205 -0.33 22.80 17.07
CA LYS A 205 0.23 24.02 16.50
C LYS A 205 1.37 23.74 15.51
N GLN A 206 2.28 22.80 15.81
CA GLN A 206 3.35 22.40 14.88
C GLN A 206 2.80 21.72 13.63
N ARG A 207 1.69 20.95 13.72
CA ARG A 207 0.98 20.40 12.57
C ARG A 207 0.34 21.50 11.71
N GLU A 208 -0.27 22.52 12.32
CA GLU A 208 -0.81 23.69 11.59
C GLU A 208 0.31 24.42 10.81
N GLU A 209 1.43 24.70 11.49
CA GLU A 209 2.57 25.43 10.91
C GLU A 209 3.28 24.63 9.79
N ALA A 210 3.36 23.30 9.93
CA ALA A 210 3.87 22.43 8.87
C ALA A 210 2.97 22.47 7.62
N ALA A 211 1.65 22.31 7.79
CA ALA A 211 0.68 22.36 6.69
C ALA A 211 0.68 23.73 5.98
N GLU A 212 0.78 24.83 6.74
CA GLU A 212 0.95 26.18 6.17
C GLU A 212 2.28 26.39 5.43
N SER A 213 3.32 25.61 5.75
CA SER A 213 4.62 25.73 5.09
C SER A 213 4.66 25.00 3.74
N GLU A 214 4.09 23.80 3.64
CA GLU A 214 3.99 23.07 2.37
C GLU A 214 3.10 23.83 1.37
N LYS A 215 1.96 24.37 1.82
CA LYS A 215 1.05 25.16 0.96
C LYS A 215 1.69 26.44 0.39
N LYS A 216 2.72 27.02 1.04
CA LYS A 216 3.46 28.19 0.50
C LYS A 216 4.51 27.83 -0.56
N ASN A 217 5.16 26.66 -0.44
CA ASN A 217 6.10 26.19 -1.47
C ASN A 217 5.40 25.81 -2.78
N SER A 218 4.12 25.41 -2.74
CA SER A 218 3.33 25.07 -3.93
C SER A 218 2.87 26.27 -4.77
N ASP A 219 2.93 27.51 -4.25
CA ASP A 219 2.31 28.71 -4.85
C ASP A 219 3.36 29.74 -5.32
N SER A 220 4.64 29.34 -5.42
CA SER A 220 5.78 30.25 -5.58
C SER A 220 6.56 30.14 -6.91
N GLU A 221 6.31 29.14 -7.76
CA GLU A 221 7.02 28.95 -9.04
C GLU A 221 6.46 29.78 -10.21
N GLU A 222 6.11 31.05 -9.99
CA GLU A 222 5.87 32.00 -11.09
C GLU A 222 6.50 33.39 -10.85
N GLN A 223 7.81 33.42 -10.60
CA GLN A 223 8.60 34.64 -10.80
C GLN A 223 10.05 34.39 -11.23
N LYS A 224 10.58 35.29 -12.05
CA LYS A 224 11.96 35.22 -12.58
C LYS A 224 13.01 35.52 -11.49
N PRO A 225 14.24 35.00 -11.63
CA PRO A 225 15.36 35.42 -10.81
C PRO A 225 15.80 36.86 -11.15
N GLU A 226 16.01 37.69 -10.13
CA GLU A 226 16.93 38.83 -10.18
C GLU A 226 18.23 38.47 -9.43
N GLU A 227 19.35 39.02 -9.90
CA GLU A 227 20.67 38.78 -9.32
C GLU A 227 20.83 39.53 -7.98
N SER A 228 21.45 38.90 -6.98
CA SER A 228 22.07 39.60 -5.85
C SER A 228 23.24 38.82 -5.26
N GLU A 229 24.32 39.55 -5.02
CA GLU A 229 25.72 39.13 -4.95
C GLU A 229 26.11 38.06 -3.90
N THR A 230 27.21 37.36 -4.20
CA THR A 230 27.87 36.39 -3.33
C THR A 230 28.51 37.02 -2.08
N GLY A 231 28.25 36.45 -0.90
CA GLY A 231 29.00 36.73 0.33
C GLY A 231 29.72 35.49 0.86
N GLU A 232 31.05 35.44 0.77
CA GLU A 232 31.85 34.31 1.30
C GLU A 232 31.90 34.29 2.84
N GLN A 233 31.57 33.15 3.46
CA GLN A 233 32.20 32.70 4.71
C GLN A 233 32.47 31.18 4.68
N LYS A 234 33.60 30.76 5.26
CA LYS A 234 34.07 29.36 5.24
C LYS A 234 33.62 28.58 6.49
N PRO A 235 33.40 27.25 6.38
CA PRO A 235 33.20 26.40 7.54
C PRO A 235 34.48 26.24 8.36
N GLY A 236 34.34 26.07 9.67
CA GLY A 236 35.42 25.75 10.61
C GLY A 236 35.35 24.31 11.11
N GLU A 237 36.50 23.65 11.21
CA GLU A 237 36.62 22.26 11.70
C GLU A 237 36.37 22.15 13.22
N PRO A 238 35.70 21.09 13.71
CA PRO A 238 35.73 20.72 15.12
C PRO A 238 37.03 19.98 15.47
N LYS A 239 37.49 20.09 16.72
CA LYS A 239 38.51 19.20 17.31
C LYS A 239 38.08 18.62 18.66
N PRO A 240 38.53 17.39 19.00
CA PRO A 240 37.98 16.61 20.11
C PRO A 240 38.63 16.91 21.47
N GLY A 241 37.94 16.51 22.55
CA GLY A 241 38.43 16.59 23.93
C GLY A 241 38.23 15.29 24.73
N GLU A 242 39.36 14.71 25.17
CA GLU A 242 39.50 13.64 26.16
C GLU A 242 39.17 14.11 27.60
N GLN A 243 38.91 13.32 28.66
CA GLN A 243 38.68 11.87 28.92
C GLN A 243 38.47 11.69 30.47
N LYS A 244 38.05 10.48 30.94
CA LYS A 244 38.15 9.91 32.33
C LYS A 244 37.05 10.22 33.37
N SER A 245 36.81 9.43 34.44
CA SER A 245 36.98 7.96 34.75
C SER A 245 36.45 7.64 36.17
N GLY A 246 36.03 6.38 36.43
CA GLY A 246 35.77 5.80 37.78
C GLY A 246 34.40 5.08 37.84
N GLU A 247 34.30 3.74 37.84
CA GLU A 247 34.48 2.80 38.97
C GLU A 247 33.54 3.09 40.16
N SER A 248 32.67 2.16 40.62
CA SER A 248 33.01 0.78 41.01
C SER A 248 31.84 -0.24 40.98
N LYS A 249 32.17 -1.54 40.99
CA LYS A 249 31.35 -2.73 41.37
C LYS A 249 32.10 -3.48 42.52
N PRO A 250 31.68 -4.65 43.10
CA PRO A 250 30.53 -5.55 42.83
C PRO A 250 29.69 -5.95 44.08
N GLY A 251 28.72 -6.88 43.93
CA GLY A 251 28.10 -7.59 45.08
C GLY A 251 26.84 -8.44 44.78
N GLU A 252 27.00 -9.75 44.65
CA GLU A 252 25.96 -10.82 44.72
C GLU A 252 26.39 -11.81 45.87
N PRO A 253 25.67 -12.90 46.27
CA PRO A 253 24.48 -13.56 45.67
C PRO A 253 23.38 -14.16 46.62
N MET A 254 22.24 -14.60 46.04
CA MET A 254 21.42 -15.82 46.39
C MET A 254 20.70 -15.97 47.78
N PRO A 255 19.79 -16.96 47.99
CA PRO A 255 18.60 -17.35 47.20
C PRO A 255 17.29 -17.53 48.07
N PRO A 256 16.38 -18.56 48.00
CA PRO A 256 14.91 -18.35 47.97
C PRO A 256 14.15 -18.94 49.19
N PRO A 257 12.81 -19.12 49.10
CA PRO A 257 12.29 -20.50 49.11
C PRO A 257 11.07 -20.81 48.20
N GLU A 258 10.77 -22.11 48.07
CA GLU A 258 9.54 -22.73 47.54
C GLU A 258 8.40 -22.68 48.61
N GLY A 259 7.12 -23.07 48.39
CA GLY A 259 6.40 -23.66 47.25
C GLY A 259 4.95 -24.09 47.64
N GLU A 260 4.43 -25.14 46.98
CA GLU A 260 3.19 -25.93 47.29
C GLU A 260 1.77 -25.39 46.92
N THR A 261 0.84 -26.33 46.67
CA THR A 261 -0.58 -26.19 46.25
C THR A 261 -1.37 -27.50 46.56
N PRO A 262 -2.70 -27.64 46.32
CA PRO A 262 -3.81 -26.67 46.32
C PRO A 262 -4.76 -26.89 47.54
N PRO A 263 -5.72 -27.85 47.65
CA PRO A 263 -6.72 -28.45 46.74
C PRO A 263 -8.22 -28.29 47.18
N GLY A 264 -9.15 -28.27 46.21
CA GLY A 264 -10.61 -28.54 46.37
C GLY A 264 -11.50 -27.41 46.91
N GLU A 265 -12.83 -27.38 46.70
CA GLU A 265 -13.72 -28.14 45.80
C GLU A 265 -15.14 -27.48 45.75
N GLN A 266 -15.98 -27.84 44.76
CA GLN A 266 -17.46 -27.64 44.66
C GLN A 266 -18.07 -26.55 43.74
N LYS A 267 -19.26 -26.90 43.21
CA LYS A 267 -20.19 -26.28 42.23
C LYS A 267 -21.51 -27.08 42.33
N PRO A 268 -22.66 -26.68 41.74
CA PRO A 268 -23.37 -25.38 41.64
C PRO A 268 -24.78 -25.57 42.32
N PRO A 269 -25.97 -25.16 41.82
CA PRO A 269 -26.42 -24.01 40.99
C PRO A 269 -27.63 -23.21 41.59
N GLY A 270 -28.18 -22.26 40.82
CA GLY A 270 -29.49 -21.61 41.02
C GLY A 270 -29.45 -20.18 41.59
N GLU A 271 -30.40 -19.28 41.34
CA GLU A 271 -31.49 -19.20 40.34
C GLU A 271 -31.99 -17.73 40.23
N SER A 272 -32.76 -17.38 39.19
CA SER A 272 -33.37 -16.06 38.91
C SER A 272 -34.35 -15.58 40.03
N PRO A 273 -34.76 -14.28 40.17
CA PRO A 273 -35.22 -13.40 39.06
C PRO A 273 -35.06 -11.85 39.17
N MET A 274 -35.48 -11.17 38.09
CA MET A 274 -35.72 -9.72 37.99
C MET A 274 -37.09 -9.31 38.57
N PRO A 275 -37.29 -8.03 38.97
CA PRO A 275 -38.59 -7.36 39.01
C PRO A 275 -38.96 -6.72 37.65
N GLN A 276 -40.26 -6.61 37.38
CA GLN A 276 -40.82 -5.73 36.34
C GLN A 276 -41.31 -4.42 36.96
N GLU A 277 -41.31 -3.32 36.18
CA GLU A 277 -42.36 -2.29 36.29
C GLU A 277 -42.79 -1.81 34.88
N THR A 278 -43.95 -1.16 34.79
CA THR A 278 -44.73 -0.97 33.54
C THR A 278 -44.71 0.47 32.99
N PRO A 279 -44.94 0.67 31.68
CA PRO A 279 -44.84 1.98 31.01
C PRO A 279 -46.09 2.88 31.21
N MET A 280 -45.92 4.16 30.87
CA MET A 280 -47.00 5.16 30.77
C MET A 280 -46.92 5.96 29.44
N PRO A 281 -48.00 6.66 29.02
CA PRO A 281 -48.32 6.84 27.59
C PRO A 281 -47.77 8.13 26.93
N PRO A 282 -47.74 8.18 25.58
CA PRO A 282 -47.45 9.40 24.82
C PRO A 282 -48.62 10.39 24.84
N GLY A 283 -48.31 11.69 24.73
CA GLY A 283 -49.30 12.76 24.56
C GLY A 283 -49.15 13.47 23.21
N GLU A 284 -50.26 13.69 22.52
CA GLU A 284 -50.31 14.47 21.28
C GLU A 284 -50.17 15.97 21.55
N ASN A 285 -49.45 16.71 20.69
CA ASN A 285 -49.90 18.02 20.20
C ASN A 285 -49.05 18.54 19.03
N SER A 286 -49.74 19.15 18.06
CA SER A 286 -49.23 19.95 16.93
C SER A 286 -50.45 20.56 16.19
N PRO A 287 -50.31 21.60 15.34
CA PRO A 287 -49.12 22.37 15.00
C PRO A 287 -49.26 23.87 15.36
N SER A 288 -48.36 24.71 14.87
CA SER A 288 -48.63 26.13 14.60
C SER A 288 -47.82 26.60 13.40
N GLU A 289 -48.48 27.18 12.41
CA GLU A 289 -47.86 27.67 11.18
C GLU A 289 -47.33 29.10 11.35
N GLN A 290 -46.16 29.40 10.79
CA GLN A 290 -45.88 30.77 10.33
C GLN A 290 -44.83 30.79 9.20
N SER A 291 -45.23 31.34 8.06
CA SER A 291 -44.42 31.57 6.87
C SER A 291 -44.61 33.04 6.41
N PRO A 292 -43.88 33.54 5.40
CA PRO A 292 -42.72 34.38 5.65
C PRO A 292 -42.96 35.86 5.35
N SER A 293 -42.07 36.73 5.83
CA SER A 293 -42.04 38.15 5.47
C SER A 293 -40.95 38.43 4.44
N GLU A 294 -41.32 38.94 3.28
CA GLU A 294 -40.38 39.34 2.22
C GLU A 294 -39.70 40.67 2.56
N GLN A 295 -38.38 40.76 2.35
CA GLN A 295 -37.72 42.06 2.17
C GLN A 295 -36.53 41.95 1.22
N SER A 296 -36.53 42.78 0.17
CA SER A 296 -35.62 42.70 -0.98
C SER A 296 -34.19 43.19 -0.66
N PRO A 297 -33.17 42.77 -1.42
CA PRO A 297 -31.77 42.83 -0.97
C PRO A 297 -31.12 44.21 -1.11
N SER A 298 -30.10 44.44 -0.30
CA SER A 298 -29.09 45.48 -0.51
C SER A 298 -27.77 44.83 -0.93
N GLU A 299 -27.14 45.32 -2.00
CA GLU A 299 -25.89 44.77 -2.52
C GLU A 299 -24.71 45.09 -1.59
N GLN A 300 -24.18 44.09 -0.91
CA GLN A 300 -22.82 44.11 -0.38
C GLN A 300 -22.02 42.99 -1.04
N LYS A 301 -20.85 43.33 -1.58
CA LYS A 301 -19.94 42.37 -2.21
C LYS A 301 -19.55 41.29 -1.19
N PRO A 302 -19.63 39.99 -1.53
CA PRO A 302 -18.88 38.97 -0.80
C PRO A 302 -17.41 39.34 -0.85
N SER A 303 -16.79 39.48 0.32
CA SER A 303 -15.34 39.33 0.41
C SER A 303 -15.06 37.84 0.34
N GLU A 304 -14.19 37.40 -0.55
CA GLU A 304 -13.78 36.00 -0.64
C GLU A 304 -12.86 35.64 0.54
N ALA A 305 -13.49 35.45 1.70
CA ALA A 305 -12.91 34.67 2.77
C ALA A 305 -12.86 33.22 2.29
N LYS A 306 -11.71 32.81 1.70
CA LYS A 306 -11.36 31.39 1.62
C LYS A 306 -11.55 30.78 3.02
N PRO A 307 -12.25 29.64 3.17
CA PRO A 307 -12.19 28.90 4.42
C PRO A 307 -10.72 28.59 4.72
N GLN A 308 -10.22 29.03 5.87
CA GLN A 308 -8.99 28.45 6.39
C GLN A 308 -9.37 27.06 6.88
N GLU A 309 -8.95 26.05 6.13
CA GLU A 309 -8.86 24.66 6.58
C GLU A 309 -7.95 24.65 7.82
N LYS A 310 -8.55 24.74 9.00
CA LYS A 310 -7.86 24.45 10.25
C LYS A 310 -7.66 22.95 10.34
N THR A 311 -6.50 22.56 10.82
CA THR A 311 -6.24 21.19 11.27
C THR A 311 -7.22 20.89 12.40
N GLU A 312 -7.90 19.74 12.36
CA GLU A 312 -8.78 19.39 13.48
C GLU A 312 -7.95 19.15 14.76
N PRO A 313 -8.40 19.66 15.92
CA PRO A 313 -7.67 19.49 17.17
C PRO A 313 -7.66 18.02 17.59
N THR A 314 -6.59 17.58 18.25
CA THR A 314 -6.42 16.18 18.64
C THR A 314 -7.59 15.69 19.51
N ALA A 315 -8.24 14.60 19.09
CA ALA A 315 -9.40 14.06 19.80
C ALA A 315 -9.03 13.61 21.22
N GLY A 316 -9.98 13.76 22.15
CA GLY A 316 -9.73 13.53 23.58
C GLY A 316 -9.16 14.73 24.32
N LYS A 317 -8.71 15.79 23.63
CA LYS A 317 -8.24 17.04 24.27
C LYS A 317 -9.31 17.68 25.18
N GLU A 318 -10.54 17.82 24.70
CA GLU A 318 -11.65 18.37 25.51
C GLU A 318 -11.91 17.55 26.79
N GLU A 319 -11.77 16.22 26.71
CA GLU A 319 -11.85 15.34 27.87
C GLU A 319 -10.66 15.50 28.84
N ILE A 320 -9.45 15.75 28.34
CA ILE A 320 -8.27 16.06 29.18
C ILE A 320 -8.47 17.39 29.91
N GLU A 321 -8.94 18.43 29.22
CA GLU A 321 -9.31 19.72 29.84
C GLU A 321 -10.43 19.56 30.89
N SER A 322 -11.46 18.78 30.56
CA SER A 322 -12.54 18.41 31.48
C SER A 322 -12.03 17.66 32.71
N ALA A 323 -11.05 16.76 32.54
CA ALA A 323 -10.40 16.02 33.63
C ALA A 323 -9.61 16.94 34.56
N ILE A 324 -8.83 17.88 34.01
CA ILE A 324 -8.09 18.91 34.77
C ILE A 324 -9.04 19.68 35.69
N GLU A 325 -10.19 20.13 35.18
CA GLU A 325 -11.20 20.79 36.02
C GLU A 325 -11.64 19.91 37.21
N LYS A 326 -11.89 18.61 36.98
CA LYS A 326 -12.35 17.71 38.05
C LYS A 326 -11.26 17.48 39.08
N MET A 327 -10.00 17.35 38.66
CA MET A 327 -8.86 17.26 39.57
C MET A 327 -8.68 18.53 40.41
N GLN A 328 -8.78 19.72 39.80
CA GLN A 328 -8.74 20.99 40.51
C GLN A 328 -9.87 21.09 41.57
N LYS A 329 -11.10 20.69 41.21
CA LYS A 329 -12.25 20.60 42.13
C LYS A 329 -12.02 19.56 43.25
N ALA A 330 -11.35 18.44 42.97
CA ALA A 330 -10.93 17.48 43.99
C ALA A 330 -9.90 18.07 44.98
N ILE A 331 -8.95 18.89 44.52
CA ILE A 331 -7.99 19.60 45.40
C ILE A 331 -8.72 20.54 46.36
N GLU A 332 -9.74 21.27 45.89
CA GLU A 332 -10.53 22.17 46.74
C GLU A 332 -11.32 21.42 47.83
N GLU A 333 -11.95 20.29 47.49
CA GLU A 333 -12.66 19.44 48.45
C GLU A 333 -11.69 18.78 49.45
N LEU A 334 -10.48 18.38 49.02
CA LEU A 334 -9.44 17.87 49.92
C LEU A 334 -8.94 18.94 50.91
N LYS A 335 -8.72 20.18 50.46
CA LYS A 335 -8.39 21.34 51.32
C LYS A 335 -9.50 21.62 52.35
N GLN A 336 -10.77 21.44 51.95
CA GLN A 336 -11.94 21.50 52.84
C GLN A 336 -12.10 20.24 53.71
N LYS A 337 -11.19 19.26 53.60
CA LYS A 337 -11.15 17.96 54.31
C LYS A 337 -12.32 17.03 53.98
N ASN A 338 -13.01 17.28 52.87
CA ASN A 338 -14.21 16.60 52.43
C ASN A 338 -13.88 15.46 51.45
N LYS A 339 -13.42 14.34 52.00
CA LYS A 339 -12.98 13.17 51.22
C LYS A 339 -14.10 12.58 50.35
N ASP A 340 -15.36 12.65 50.78
CA ASP A 340 -16.50 12.07 50.07
C ASP A 340 -16.83 12.82 48.76
N LYS A 341 -16.66 14.15 48.73
CA LYS A 341 -16.78 14.92 47.47
C LYS A 341 -15.49 14.83 46.65
N ALA A 342 -14.32 14.89 47.28
CA ALA A 342 -13.04 14.70 46.59
C ALA A 342 -12.99 13.38 45.80
N SER A 343 -13.42 12.26 46.40
CA SER A 343 -13.48 10.96 45.72
C SER A 343 -14.40 10.95 44.49
N ARG A 344 -15.50 11.72 44.51
CA ARG A 344 -16.45 11.80 43.37
C ARG A 344 -15.89 12.62 42.22
N GLU A 345 -15.18 13.71 42.50
CA GLU A 345 -14.48 14.45 41.45
C GLU A 345 -13.24 13.68 40.95
N GLN A 346 -12.60 12.86 41.81
CA GLN A 346 -11.56 11.91 41.39
C GLN A 346 -12.09 10.82 40.46
N ASP A 347 -13.23 10.19 40.79
CA ASP A 347 -13.91 9.21 39.94
C ASP A 347 -14.32 9.83 38.58
N ARG A 348 -14.77 11.10 38.57
CA ARG A 348 -15.06 11.82 37.33
C ARG A 348 -13.80 12.10 36.52
N ALA A 349 -12.71 12.55 37.13
CA ALA A 349 -11.45 12.78 36.43
C ALA A 349 -10.95 11.50 35.73
N ILE A 350 -11.08 10.34 36.39
CA ILE A 350 -10.77 9.02 35.80
C ILE A 350 -11.67 8.76 34.58
N ALA A 351 -12.98 8.96 34.70
CA ALA A 351 -13.93 8.72 33.61
C ALA A 351 -13.73 9.66 32.40
N GLU A 352 -13.27 10.91 32.61
CA GLU A 352 -12.90 11.80 31.50
C GLU A 352 -11.59 11.35 30.84
N LEU A 353 -10.54 11.01 31.61
CA LEU A 353 -9.29 10.46 31.05
C LEU A 353 -9.51 9.13 30.29
N GLU A 354 -10.39 8.25 30.77
CA GLU A 354 -10.73 7.00 30.09
C GLU A 354 -11.50 7.24 28.78
N LYS A 355 -12.34 8.29 28.70
CA LYS A 355 -12.92 8.74 27.42
C LYS A 355 -11.87 9.34 26.47
N ALA A 356 -10.92 10.12 26.99
CA ALA A 356 -9.82 10.66 26.20
C ALA A 356 -8.96 9.54 25.57
N LYS A 357 -8.61 8.52 26.38
CA LYS A 357 -7.93 7.30 25.89
C LYS A 357 -8.76 6.62 24.79
N ALA A 358 -10.04 6.34 25.03
CA ALA A 358 -10.89 5.65 24.07
C ALA A 358 -11.05 6.39 22.72
N LYS A 359 -11.09 7.74 22.73
CA LYS A 359 -11.07 8.55 21.49
C LYS A 359 -9.76 8.40 20.72
N LEU A 360 -8.62 8.40 21.41
CA LEU A 360 -7.31 8.21 20.79
C LEU A 360 -7.12 6.78 20.28
N GLU A 361 -7.59 5.77 20.99
CA GLU A 361 -7.54 4.36 20.56
C GLU A 361 -8.34 4.13 19.26
N GLU A 362 -9.50 4.78 19.13
CA GLU A 362 -10.30 4.70 17.90
C GLU A 362 -9.63 5.40 16.71
N ILE A 363 -8.99 6.57 16.92
CA ILE A 363 -8.16 7.20 15.88
C ILE A 363 -6.95 6.33 15.53
N LEU A 364 -6.27 5.75 16.53
CA LEU A 364 -5.13 4.85 16.31
C LEU A 364 -5.52 3.65 15.44
N ARG A 365 -6.70 3.04 15.70
CA ARG A 365 -7.27 1.98 14.87
C ARG A 365 -7.49 2.44 13.43
N GLN A 366 -8.12 3.60 13.24
CA GLN A 366 -8.40 4.15 11.91
C GLN A 366 -7.13 4.46 11.11
N LEU A 367 -6.09 5.02 11.76
CA LEU A 367 -4.79 5.30 11.16
C LEU A 367 -4.01 4.02 10.80
N ARG A 368 -4.05 2.99 11.64
CA ARG A 368 -3.41 1.68 11.36
C ARG A 368 -4.09 0.95 10.21
N GLU A 369 -5.43 0.98 10.11
CA GLU A 369 -6.15 0.45 8.94
C GLU A 369 -5.85 1.24 7.64
N GLU A 370 -5.56 2.53 7.76
CA GLU A 370 -5.15 3.39 6.65
C GLU A 370 -3.73 3.08 6.18
N GLU A 371 -2.77 2.98 7.10
CA GLU A 371 -1.41 2.52 6.80
C GLU A 371 -1.43 1.12 6.16
N GLN A 372 -2.18 0.18 6.74
CA GLN A 372 -2.36 -1.17 6.18
C GLN A 372 -2.91 -1.11 4.75
N LYS A 373 -3.91 -0.26 4.47
CA LYS A 373 -4.46 -0.11 3.12
C LYS A 373 -3.41 0.42 2.13
N ILE A 374 -2.58 1.38 2.53
CA ILE A 374 -1.49 1.93 1.70
C ILE A 374 -0.40 0.87 1.47
N MET A 375 0.01 0.14 2.51
CA MET A 375 0.96 -0.98 2.42
C MET A 375 0.48 -2.02 1.40
N LEU A 376 -0.76 -2.49 1.55
CA LEU A 376 -1.39 -3.46 0.65
C LEU A 376 -1.48 -2.94 -0.80
N ALA A 377 -1.90 -1.69 -1.00
CA ALA A 377 -2.03 -1.11 -2.33
C ALA A 377 -0.67 -0.92 -3.03
N ALA A 378 0.36 -0.48 -2.31
CA ALA A 378 1.72 -0.34 -2.82
C ALA A 378 2.31 -1.72 -3.21
N LEU A 379 2.12 -2.73 -2.36
CA LEU A 379 2.52 -4.11 -2.67
C LEU A 379 1.77 -4.66 -3.89
N GLU A 380 0.44 -4.54 -3.94
CA GLU A 380 -0.37 -5.05 -5.06
C GLU A 380 0.01 -4.38 -6.38
N ALA A 381 0.34 -3.08 -6.37
CA ALA A 381 0.89 -2.37 -7.53
C ALA A 381 2.26 -2.92 -7.98
N ARG A 382 3.19 -3.21 -7.05
CA ARG A 382 4.49 -3.83 -7.36
C ARG A 382 4.33 -5.25 -7.92
N PHE A 383 3.49 -6.09 -7.31
CA PHE A 383 3.25 -7.45 -7.84
C PHE A 383 2.56 -7.43 -9.21
N ARG A 384 1.60 -6.52 -9.47
CA ARG A 384 1.06 -6.29 -10.81
C ARG A 384 2.14 -5.86 -11.81
N LYS A 385 3.07 -4.97 -11.44
CA LYS A 385 4.19 -4.54 -12.30
C LYS A 385 5.06 -5.74 -12.68
N MET A 386 5.50 -6.51 -11.68
CA MET A 386 6.31 -7.71 -11.89
C MET A 386 5.60 -8.73 -12.80
N LEU A 387 4.30 -8.98 -12.57
CA LEU A 387 3.50 -9.91 -13.40
C LEU A 387 3.44 -9.48 -14.88
N MET A 388 3.26 -8.18 -15.16
CA MET A 388 3.24 -7.67 -16.54
C MET A 388 4.61 -7.80 -17.23
N MET A 389 5.70 -7.63 -16.48
CA MET A 389 7.06 -7.85 -17.00
C MET A 389 7.30 -9.34 -17.27
N GLN A 390 7.00 -10.22 -16.31
CA GLN A 390 7.17 -11.67 -16.44
C GLN A 390 6.39 -12.24 -17.63
N LEU A 391 5.12 -11.86 -17.80
CA LEU A 391 4.28 -12.27 -18.94
C LEU A 391 4.85 -11.81 -20.30
N THR A 392 5.61 -10.73 -20.32
CA THR A 392 6.29 -10.23 -21.52
C THR A 392 7.54 -11.06 -21.83
N ILE A 393 8.33 -11.38 -20.80
CA ILE A 393 9.54 -12.20 -20.90
C ILE A 393 9.19 -13.64 -21.29
N ARG A 394 8.29 -14.29 -20.54
CA ARG A 394 7.78 -15.65 -20.78
C ARG A 394 7.26 -15.90 -22.19
N LYS A 395 6.69 -14.86 -22.80
CA LYS A 395 6.21 -14.89 -24.19
C LYS A 395 7.35 -14.76 -25.20
N ALA A 396 8.41 -14.03 -24.86
CA ALA A 396 9.57 -13.81 -25.70
C ALA A 396 10.61 -14.95 -25.61
N SER A 397 10.75 -15.58 -24.45
CA SER A 397 11.52 -16.82 -24.21
C SER A 397 10.86 -18.01 -24.89
N GLY A 398 9.53 -18.17 -24.80
CA GLY A 398 8.78 -19.22 -25.53
C GLY A 398 9.00 -19.17 -27.05
N GLN A 399 9.05 -17.96 -27.64
CA GLN A 399 9.40 -17.75 -29.05
C GLN A 399 10.86 -18.10 -29.43
N ILE A 400 11.70 -18.42 -28.45
CA ILE A 400 13.07 -18.93 -28.64
C ILE A 400 13.10 -20.44 -28.33
N GLU A 401 12.33 -20.90 -27.34
CA GLU A 401 12.16 -22.30 -26.99
C GLU A 401 11.59 -23.12 -28.16
N GLU A 402 10.52 -22.63 -28.82
CA GLU A 402 9.91 -23.21 -30.04
C GLU A 402 10.90 -23.41 -31.21
N ILE A 403 12.08 -22.78 -31.17
CA ILE A 403 13.11 -22.90 -32.20
C ILE A 403 14.10 -24.00 -31.81
N GLU A 404 14.15 -25.10 -32.59
CA GLU A 404 15.16 -26.17 -32.47
C GLU A 404 16.59 -25.58 -32.36
N GLU A 405 17.41 -26.13 -31.48
CA GLU A 405 18.69 -25.52 -31.07
C GLU A 405 19.67 -25.27 -32.21
N ASP A 406 19.70 -26.17 -33.21
CA ASP A 406 20.55 -26.06 -34.40
C ASP A 406 20.16 -24.87 -35.31
N LYS A 407 18.91 -24.40 -35.21
CA LYS A 407 18.35 -23.27 -35.98
C LYS A 407 18.42 -21.94 -35.23
N ARG A 408 18.92 -21.92 -33.99
CA ARG A 408 19.01 -20.71 -33.15
C ARG A 408 20.12 -19.74 -33.61
N LEU A 409 19.76 -18.85 -34.55
CA LEU A 409 20.64 -17.78 -35.05
C LEU A 409 21.10 -16.80 -33.96
N PRO A 410 22.26 -16.11 -34.11
CA PRO A 410 22.80 -15.18 -33.11
C PRO A 410 21.86 -14.07 -32.62
N ARG A 411 20.89 -13.64 -33.45
CA ARG A 411 19.84 -12.68 -33.04
C ARG A 411 18.97 -13.18 -31.88
N HIS A 412 18.74 -14.50 -31.79
CA HIS A 412 17.96 -15.11 -30.71
C HIS A 412 18.78 -15.14 -29.41
N ARG A 413 20.10 -15.33 -29.50
CA ARG A 413 21.01 -15.16 -28.35
C ARG A 413 21.05 -13.72 -27.86
N ALA A 414 21.12 -12.74 -28.78
CA ALA A 414 21.06 -11.32 -28.42
C ALA A 414 19.74 -10.97 -27.71
N ARG A 415 18.61 -11.50 -28.20
CA ARG A 415 17.30 -11.36 -27.53
C ARG A 415 17.29 -12.02 -26.15
N SER A 416 17.85 -13.23 -26.01
CA SER A 416 17.93 -13.92 -24.71
C SER A 416 18.74 -13.12 -23.67
N ILE A 417 19.86 -12.51 -24.09
CA ILE A 417 20.68 -11.62 -23.23
C ILE A 417 19.94 -10.31 -22.88
N GLN A 418 19.00 -9.85 -23.72
CA GLN A 418 18.09 -8.76 -23.36
C GLN A 418 17.09 -9.22 -22.30
N LEU A 419 16.39 -10.34 -22.54
CA LEU A 419 15.40 -10.89 -21.59
C LEU A 419 16.01 -11.17 -20.21
N ALA A 420 17.28 -11.60 -20.16
CA ALA A 420 18.01 -11.75 -18.90
C ALA A 420 18.14 -10.44 -18.09
N ARG A 421 18.23 -9.28 -18.75
CA ARG A 421 18.25 -7.96 -18.10
C ARG A 421 16.85 -7.53 -17.69
N ASP A 422 15.88 -7.71 -18.59
CA ASP A 422 14.48 -7.43 -18.33
C ASP A 422 14.01 -8.20 -17.06
N GLU A 423 14.46 -9.44 -16.87
CA GLU A 423 14.23 -10.28 -15.68
C GLU A 423 14.92 -9.74 -14.42
N GLN A 424 16.15 -9.24 -14.58
CA GLN A 424 16.92 -8.63 -13.48
C GLN A 424 16.30 -7.29 -13.00
N ASP A 425 15.53 -6.60 -13.83
CA ASP A 425 14.71 -5.45 -13.39
C ASP A 425 13.48 -5.91 -12.56
N ILE A 426 12.96 -7.13 -12.79
CA ILE A 426 11.90 -7.72 -11.94
C ILE A 426 12.47 -8.10 -10.58
N VAL A 427 13.68 -8.69 -10.53
CA VAL A 427 14.42 -8.95 -9.28
C VAL A 427 14.56 -7.68 -8.43
N VAL A 428 14.76 -6.51 -9.04
CA VAL A 428 14.85 -5.22 -8.34
C VAL A 428 13.50 -4.79 -7.74
N GLU A 429 12.37 -5.02 -8.41
CA GLU A 429 11.05 -4.77 -7.81
C GLU A 429 10.70 -5.78 -6.70
N ALA A 430 11.17 -7.03 -6.80
CA ALA A 430 11.03 -8.01 -5.72
C ALA A 430 11.87 -7.63 -4.50
N ASP A 431 13.11 -7.14 -4.68
CA ASP A 431 13.93 -6.61 -3.59
C ASP A 431 13.31 -5.36 -2.95
N LYS A 432 12.62 -4.47 -3.70
CA LYS A 432 11.80 -3.38 -3.13
C LYS A 432 10.60 -3.88 -2.33
N ALA A 433 9.87 -4.89 -2.82
CA ALA A 433 8.75 -5.48 -2.10
C ALA A 433 9.19 -6.14 -0.77
N LEU A 434 10.40 -6.72 -0.73
CA LEU A 434 11.01 -7.26 0.49
C LEU A 434 11.44 -6.21 1.52
N ILE A 435 11.56 -4.93 1.15
CA ILE A 435 11.80 -3.84 2.12
C ILE A 435 10.48 -3.55 2.86
N ILE A 436 9.40 -3.29 2.11
CA ILE A 436 8.07 -3.03 2.65
C ILE A 436 7.59 -4.16 3.59
N LEU A 437 7.78 -5.43 3.18
CA LEU A 437 7.42 -6.62 3.97
C LEU A 437 8.34 -6.89 5.18
N ARG A 438 9.39 -6.09 5.41
CA ARG A 438 10.24 -6.16 6.62
C ARG A 438 10.02 -4.99 7.57
N GLU A 439 9.58 -3.85 7.04
CA GLU A 439 9.12 -2.71 7.83
C GLU A 439 7.81 -3.04 8.55
N GLU A 440 6.94 -3.82 7.91
CA GLU A 440 5.68 -4.31 8.49
C GLU A 440 5.90 -5.38 9.58
N GLY A 441 6.85 -6.32 9.39
CA GLY A 441 7.30 -7.28 10.40
C GLY A 441 6.32 -8.39 10.83
N THR A 442 5.01 -8.19 10.64
CA THR A 442 3.94 -9.09 11.09
C THR A 442 3.76 -10.32 10.19
N SER A 443 3.94 -10.20 8.87
CA SER A 443 3.74 -11.31 7.92
C SER A 443 4.91 -12.31 7.92
N VAL A 444 4.61 -13.61 7.86
CA VAL A 444 5.63 -14.69 7.89
C VAL A 444 5.79 -15.36 6.52
N ALA A 445 4.68 -15.69 5.87
CA ALA A 445 4.64 -16.40 4.59
C ALA A 445 4.95 -15.49 3.40
N PHE A 446 4.49 -14.22 3.44
CA PHE A 446 4.75 -13.26 2.35
C PHE A 446 6.25 -12.98 2.12
N PRO A 447 7.06 -12.62 3.14
CA PRO A 447 8.50 -12.41 2.95
C PRO A 447 9.21 -13.64 2.34
N GLU A 448 8.90 -14.85 2.81
CA GLU A 448 9.50 -16.08 2.28
C GLU A 448 9.05 -16.37 0.84
N ALA A 449 7.79 -16.11 0.50
CA ALA A 449 7.28 -16.30 -0.86
C ALA A 449 7.97 -15.38 -1.87
N VAL A 450 8.17 -14.10 -1.51
CA VAL A 450 8.88 -13.13 -2.37
C VAL A 450 10.39 -13.44 -2.43
N MET A 451 10.98 -13.96 -1.34
CA MET A 451 12.37 -14.42 -1.37
C MET A 451 12.58 -15.58 -2.34
N GLN A 452 11.71 -16.60 -2.35
CA GLN A 452 11.79 -17.70 -3.32
C GLN A 452 11.48 -17.25 -4.75
N LEU A 453 10.52 -16.33 -4.93
CA LEU A 453 10.21 -15.74 -6.24
C LEU A 453 11.43 -15.03 -6.84
N ARG A 454 12.10 -14.20 -6.04
CA ARG A 454 13.30 -13.46 -6.44
C ARG A 454 14.49 -14.38 -6.71
N GLU A 455 14.59 -15.51 -6.00
CA GLU A 455 15.59 -16.55 -6.29
C GLU A 455 15.31 -17.21 -7.65
N ASP A 456 14.04 -17.52 -7.96
CA ASP A 456 13.64 -18.05 -9.28
C ASP A 456 13.94 -17.09 -10.43
N MET A 457 13.62 -15.81 -10.29
CA MET A 457 13.92 -14.78 -11.30
C MET A 457 15.43 -14.65 -11.56
N ARG A 458 16.28 -14.85 -10.55
CA ARG A 458 17.75 -14.86 -10.73
C ARG A 458 18.20 -16.09 -11.52
N VAL A 459 17.66 -17.27 -11.23
CA VAL A 459 17.92 -18.49 -12.01
C VAL A 459 17.48 -18.33 -13.47
N VAL A 460 16.31 -17.72 -13.73
CA VAL A 460 15.86 -17.40 -15.09
C VAL A 460 16.81 -16.41 -15.78
N SER A 461 17.19 -15.31 -15.12
CA SER A 461 18.13 -14.33 -15.67
C SER A 461 19.48 -14.96 -16.05
N GLU A 462 20.05 -15.80 -15.17
CA GLU A 462 21.32 -16.49 -15.42
C GLU A 462 21.20 -17.46 -16.61
N ARG A 463 20.15 -18.29 -16.66
CA ARG A 463 19.90 -19.24 -17.76
C ARG A 463 19.68 -18.53 -19.11
N LEU A 464 18.90 -17.45 -19.12
CA LEU A 464 18.67 -16.63 -20.31
C LEU A 464 19.96 -15.95 -20.81
N ASN A 465 20.86 -15.56 -19.91
CA ASN A 465 22.18 -14.99 -20.25
C ASN A 465 23.15 -16.06 -20.81
N GLU A 466 23.10 -17.29 -20.28
CA GLU A 466 23.82 -18.46 -20.84
C GLU A 466 23.27 -18.92 -22.20
N PHE A 467 22.05 -18.47 -22.57
CA PHE A 467 21.25 -18.92 -23.72
C PHE A 467 20.60 -20.31 -23.54
N LYS A 468 20.47 -20.76 -22.29
CA LYS A 468 19.66 -21.94 -21.90
C LYS A 468 18.17 -21.57 -21.92
N VAL A 469 17.56 -21.64 -23.10
CA VAL A 469 16.10 -21.45 -23.27
C VAL A 469 15.46 -22.80 -23.60
N ASP A 470 15.04 -23.51 -22.57
CA ASP A 470 14.54 -24.88 -22.59
C ASP A 470 13.29 -25.05 -21.71
N GLU A 471 12.69 -26.25 -21.72
CA GLU A 471 11.50 -26.59 -20.90
C GLU A 471 11.69 -26.24 -19.41
N LEU A 472 12.92 -26.30 -18.90
CA LEU A 472 13.24 -25.95 -17.51
C LEU A 472 13.17 -24.44 -17.26
N THR A 473 13.83 -23.62 -18.08
CA THR A 473 13.72 -22.14 -17.98
C THR A 473 12.26 -21.70 -18.10
N ILE A 474 11.55 -22.26 -19.07
CA ILE A 474 10.13 -22.00 -19.31
C ILE A 474 9.25 -22.40 -18.12
N ALA A 475 9.48 -23.56 -17.51
CA ALA A 475 8.72 -24.00 -16.33
C ALA A 475 8.98 -23.15 -15.08
N ILE A 476 10.19 -22.59 -14.93
CA ILE A 476 10.48 -21.65 -13.83
C ILE A 476 9.78 -20.30 -14.08
N GLU A 477 9.77 -19.79 -15.31
CA GLU A 477 9.00 -18.58 -15.68
C GLU A 477 7.48 -18.76 -15.44
N ASP A 478 6.91 -19.93 -15.76
CA ASP A 478 5.49 -20.24 -15.48
C ASP A 478 5.21 -20.37 -13.96
N ASP A 479 6.13 -20.96 -13.19
CA ASP A 479 6.06 -21.01 -11.72
C ASP A 479 6.11 -19.61 -11.08
N ILE A 480 6.89 -18.68 -11.65
CA ILE A 480 6.97 -17.27 -11.21
C ILE A 480 5.64 -16.55 -11.49
N ILE A 481 5.03 -16.78 -12.65
CA ILE A 481 3.73 -16.19 -13.02
C ILE A 481 2.62 -16.66 -12.07
N GLU A 482 2.48 -17.98 -11.82
CA GLU A 482 1.46 -18.52 -10.91
C GLU A 482 1.60 -17.91 -9.50
N ALA A 483 2.84 -17.78 -9.00
CA ALA A 483 3.13 -17.18 -7.71
C ALA A 483 2.81 -15.68 -7.63
N LEU A 484 3.06 -14.92 -8.71
CA LEU A 484 2.69 -13.51 -8.81
C LEU A 484 1.17 -13.32 -8.88
N GLU A 485 0.46 -14.17 -9.62
CA GLU A 485 -1.01 -14.15 -9.70
C GLU A 485 -1.64 -14.47 -8.33
N GLU A 486 -1.16 -15.49 -7.62
CA GLU A 486 -1.64 -15.83 -6.27
C GLU A 486 -1.43 -14.70 -5.26
N MET A 487 -0.27 -14.04 -5.27
CA MET A 487 0.00 -12.91 -4.35
C MET A 487 -0.84 -11.67 -4.69
N VAL A 488 -1.03 -11.36 -5.97
CA VAL A 488 -1.97 -10.30 -6.40
C VAL A 488 -3.41 -10.63 -5.96
N GLU A 489 -3.85 -11.88 -6.11
CA GLU A 489 -5.21 -12.29 -5.69
C GLU A 489 -5.40 -12.24 -4.17
N ALA A 490 -4.37 -12.60 -3.39
CA ALA A 490 -4.40 -12.53 -1.93
C ALA A 490 -4.51 -11.08 -1.42
N LEU A 491 -3.67 -10.17 -1.94
CA LEU A 491 -3.66 -8.77 -1.54
C LEU A 491 -4.95 -8.03 -1.92
N ARG A 492 -5.54 -8.35 -3.09
CA ARG A 492 -6.87 -7.84 -3.47
C ARG A 492 -7.95 -8.22 -2.47
N LYS A 493 -7.99 -9.49 -2.05
CA LYS A 493 -8.98 -9.98 -1.09
C LYS A 493 -8.84 -9.34 0.29
N GLU A 494 -7.64 -8.91 0.67
CA GLU A 494 -7.43 -8.15 1.90
C GLU A 494 -7.89 -6.69 1.76
N LEU A 495 -7.56 -6.03 0.65
CA LEU A 495 -8.09 -4.69 0.33
C LEU A 495 -9.63 -4.66 0.28
N GLU A 496 -10.25 -5.67 -0.34
CA GLU A 496 -11.70 -5.85 -0.38
C GLU A 496 -12.27 -6.02 1.03
N LYS A 497 -11.65 -6.86 1.89
CA LYS A 497 -12.07 -7.03 3.30
C LYS A 497 -11.97 -5.76 4.13
N LEU A 498 -10.91 -4.96 3.98
CA LEU A 498 -10.81 -3.66 4.66
C LEU A 498 -11.92 -2.70 4.21
N GLU A 499 -12.25 -2.71 2.92
CA GLU A 499 -13.36 -1.93 2.39
C GLU A 499 -14.76 -2.46 2.78
N GLU A 500 -14.90 -3.74 3.14
CA GLU A 500 -16.14 -4.27 3.72
C GLU A 500 -16.28 -3.93 5.20
N LYS A 501 -15.19 -4.00 5.99
CA LYS A 501 -15.15 -3.58 7.40
C LYS A 501 -15.62 -2.13 7.57
N LYS A 502 -15.00 -1.18 6.85
CA LYS A 502 -15.38 0.25 6.90
C LYS A 502 -16.81 0.57 6.41
N LYS A 503 -17.55 -0.41 5.87
CA LYS A 503 -18.98 -0.30 5.51
C LYS A 503 -19.94 -0.91 6.54
N GLN A 504 -19.43 -1.59 7.57
CA GLN A 504 -20.22 -2.31 8.59
C GLN A 504 -20.07 -1.73 10.01
N GLU A 505 -19.25 -0.70 10.20
CA GLU A 505 -18.98 -0.14 11.53
C GLU A 505 -20.16 0.67 12.09
N GLY A 506 -20.76 0.13 13.16
CA GLY A 506 -21.83 0.74 13.93
C GLY A 506 -21.86 0.35 15.42
N GLU A 507 -20.88 -0.45 15.89
CA GLU A 507 -20.72 -0.81 17.31
C GLU A 507 -19.25 -0.64 17.73
N PRO A 508 -18.94 0.16 18.78
CA PRO A 508 -17.58 0.33 19.27
C PRO A 508 -17.15 -0.88 20.13
N GLN A 509 -16.16 -1.66 19.66
CA GLN A 509 -15.53 -2.68 20.48
C GLN A 509 -14.53 -2.04 21.46
N GLN A 510 -14.85 -2.07 22.75
CA GLN A 510 -13.91 -1.66 23.80
C GLN A 510 -12.89 -2.78 24.07
N GLY A 511 -11.64 -2.52 23.70
CA GLY A 511 -10.48 -3.35 24.08
C GLY A 511 -9.22 -2.94 23.33
N GLU A 512 -8.06 -3.11 23.96
CA GLU A 512 -6.76 -3.02 23.30
C GLU A 512 -6.66 -4.20 22.30
N GLN A 513 -7.04 -3.96 21.04
CA GLN A 513 -6.81 -4.92 19.96
C GLN A 513 -5.32 -4.93 19.60
N PRO A 514 -4.72 -6.12 19.36
CA PRO A 514 -3.38 -6.19 18.80
C PRO A 514 -3.36 -5.62 17.38
N ASP A 515 -2.20 -5.16 16.97
CA ASP A 515 -1.95 -4.48 15.70
C ASP A 515 -2.45 -5.33 14.51
N PRO A 516 -3.19 -4.75 13.55
CA PRO A 516 -3.83 -5.52 12.50
C PRO A 516 -2.79 -6.05 11.51
N ALA A 517 -2.48 -7.34 11.59
CA ALA A 517 -1.60 -8.04 10.65
C ALA A 517 -1.96 -7.74 9.19
N LEU A 518 -0.95 -7.47 8.35
CA LEU A 518 -1.12 -6.96 6.99
C LEU A 518 -2.04 -7.84 6.15
N VAL A 519 -1.94 -9.16 6.31
CA VAL A 519 -2.71 -10.17 5.58
C VAL A 519 -3.24 -11.23 6.56
N ASP A 520 -4.45 -11.76 6.33
CA ASP A 520 -5.03 -12.74 7.25
C ASP A 520 -4.27 -14.09 7.28
N LEU A 521 -4.34 -14.77 8.44
CA LEU A 521 -3.74 -16.09 8.68
C LEU A 521 -4.19 -17.15 7.64
N ILE A 522 -5.36 -16.98 7.02
CA ILE A 522 -5.88 -17.92 6.02
C ILE A 522 -5.17 -17.70 4.66
N ALA A 523 -4.80 -16.48 4.32
CA ALA A 523 -3.99 -16.14 3.15
C ALA A 523 -2.50 -16.48 3.36
N GLU A 524 -1.93 -16.22 4.54
CA GLU A 524 -0.61 -16.76 4.95
C GLU A 524 -0.54 -18.29 4.77
N LEU A 525 -1.52 -19.03 5.30
CA LEU A 525 -1.58 -20.50 5.15
C LEU A 525 -1.81 -20.97 3.71
N LYS A 526 -2.58 -20.22 2.89
CA LYS A 526 -2.70 -20.51 1.44
C LYS A 526 -1.37 -20.34 0.71
N LEU A 527 -0.59 -19.32 1.07
CA LEU A 527 0.69 -19.01 0.45
C LEU A 527 1.77 -20.04 0.83
N LEU A 528 1.86 -20.44 2.11
CA LEU A 528 2.69 -21.59 2.52
C LEU A 528 2.33 -22.88 1.78
N ARG A 529 1.03 -23.12 1.58
CA ARG A 529 0.53 -24.28 0.82
C ARG A 529 0.92 -24.19 -0.67
N SER A 530 0.90 -23.00 -1.29
CA SER A 530 1.41 -22.77 -2.66
C SER A 530 2.90 -23.11 -2.77
N LEU A 531 3.73 -22.54 -1.89
CA LEU A 531 5.18 -22.80 -1.86
C LEU A 531 5.45 -24.31 -1.72
N GLN A 532 4.72 -24.99 -0.84
CA GLN A 532 4.82 -26.44 -0.66
C GLN A 532 4.40 -27.23 -1.91
N TYR A 533 3.37 -26.79 -2.65
CA TYR A 533 2.98 -27.40 -3.93
C TYR A 533 4.02 -27.16 -5.03
N ARG A 534 4.59 -25.95 -5.14
CA ARG A 534 5.65 -25.63 -6.12
C ARG A 534 6.91 -26.46 -5.90
N VAL A 535 7.41 -26.54 -4.66
CA VAL A 535 8.52 -27.45 -4.31
C VAL A 535 8.17 -28.90 -4.71
N ASN A 536 6.97 -29.38 -4.37
CA ASN A 536 6.55 -30.74 -4.72
C ASN A 536 6.41 -30.98 -6.24
N ARG A 537 6.03 -29.96 -7.02
CA ARG A 537 5.98 -29.99 -8.50
C ARG A 537 7.38 -30.11 -9.08
N ARG A 538 8.32 -29.26 -8.66
CA ARG A 538 9.71 -29.30 -9.13
C ARG A 538 10.44 -30.59 -8.73
N THR A 539 10.29 -31.07 -7.49
CA THR A 539 10.88 -32.37 -7.08
C THR A 539 10.41 -33.51 -7.99
N LYS A 540 9.14 -33.50 -8.43
CA LYS A 540 8.59 -34.48 -9.38
C LYS A 540 9.05 -34.28 -10.82
N GLN A 541 9.40 -33.06 -11.22
CA GLN A 541 9.96 -32.76 -12.55
C GLN A 541 11.42 -33.20 -12.63
N TYR A 542 12.25 -32.74 -11.70
CA TYR A 542 13.67 -33.11 -11.61
C TYR A 542 13.83 -34.62 -11.38
N GLY A 543 12.99 -35.22 -10.54
CA GLY A 543 12.97 -36.67 -10.31
C GLY A 543 12.58 -37.53 -11.53
N ARG A 544 12.06 -36.95 -12.62
CA ARG A 544 11.85 -37.66 -13.90
C ARG A 544 13.06 -37.61 -14.83
N GLN A 545 14.04 -36.74 -14.54
CA GLN A 545 15.28 -36.59 -15.31
C GLN A 545 16.41 -37.48 -14.73
N ILE A 546 16.13 -38.25 -13.67
CA ILE A 546 17.09 -39.15 -13.02
C ILE A 546 16.91 -40.58 -13.54
N ASP A 547 17.87 -41.08 -14.32
CA ASP A 547 17.98 -42.49 -14.71
C ASP A 547 18.58 -43.33 -13.55
N GLY A 548 17.79 -43.60 -12.51
CA GLY A 548 18.17 -44.51 -11.41
C GLY A 548 17.73 -44.04 -10.02
N GLU A 549 18.48 -44.45 -8.99
CA GLU A 549 18.24 -44.05 -7.59
C GLU A 549 18.93 -42.72 -7.20
N GLN A 550 19.83 -42.20 -8.02
CA GLN A 550 20.65 -41.01 -7.71
C GLN A 550 20.88 -40.16 -8.96
N ALA A 551 20.80 -38.83 -8.83
CA ALA A 551 21.22 -37.90 -9.87
C ALA A 551 22.75 -37.96 -10.04
N ALA A 552 23.21 -38.10 -11.29
CA ALA A 552 24.62 -38.10 -11.67
C ALA A 552 25.08 -36.80 -12.36
N ASP A 553 24.13 -35.93 -12.72
CA ASP A 553 24.38 -34.62 -13.31
C ASP A 553 24.54 -33.55 -12.21
N ALA A 554 25.45 -32.59 -12.45
CA ALA A 554 25.80 -31.58 -11.46
C ALA A 554 24.78 -30.45 -11.35
N GLU A 555 24.21 -30.00 -12.47
CA GLU A 555 23.20 -28.93 -12.52
C GLU A 555 21.89 -29.43 -11.89
N LEU A 556 21.53 -30.69 -12.13
CA LEU A 556 20.39 -31.35 -11.49
C LEU A 556 20.59 -31.57 -9.97
N LEU A 557 21.82 -31.82 -9.51
CA LEU A 557 22.13 -31.96 -8.08
C LEU A 557 22.02 -30.62 -7.33
N GLU A 558 22.47 -29.53 -7.93
CA GLU A 558 22.37 -28.17 -7.36
C GLU A 558 20.91 -27.72 -7.23
N LEU A 559 20.11 -27.94 -8.28
CA LEU A 559 18.66 -27.70 -8.27
C LEU A 559 17.90 -28.53 -7.22
N LEU A 560 18.38 -29.74 -6.88
CA LEU A 560 17.80 -30.56 -5.82
C LEU A 560 18.19 -30.09 -4.41
N ASP A 561 19.41 -29.58 -4.22
CA ASP A 561 19.83 -28.99 -2.94
C ASP A 561 19.06 -27.69 -2.64
N GLU A 562 18.86 -26.84 -3.66
CA GLU A 562 17.98 -25.67 -3.59
C GLU A 562 16.56 -26.01 -3.10
N LEU A 563 15.94 -27.06 -3.67
CA LEU A 563 14.61 -27.51 -3.22
C LEU A 563 14.64 -27.97 -1.77
N SER A 564 15.74 -28.55 -1.28
CA SER A 564 15.90 -28.94 0.12
C SER A 564 15.97 -27.71 1.04
N ILE A 565 16.69 -26.66 0.62
CA ILE A 565 16.80 -25.38 1.33
C ILE A 565 15.43 -24.69 1.40
N ARG A 566 14.73 -24.58 0.25
CA ARG A 566 13.37 -24.02 0.17
C ARG A 566 12.39 -24.79 1.05
N GLN A 567 12.45 -26.13 1.04
CA GLN A 567 11.62 -26.98 1.92
C GLN A 567 11.89 -26.72 3.41
N ALA A 568 13.14 -26.52 3.81
CA ALA A 568 13.52 -26.19 5.19
C ALA A 568 13.08 -24.77 5.60
N ARG A 569 13.09 -23.80 4.68
CA ARG A 569 12.54 -22.46 4.92
C ARG A 569 11.01 -22.47 5.05
N ILE A 570 10.29 -23.18 4.18
CA ILE A 570 8.83 -23.36 4.30
C ILE A 570 8.48 -24.01 5.65
N GLN A 571 9.25 -25.00 6.09
CA GLN A 571 9.08 -25.61 7.41
C GLN A 571 9.29 -24.59 8.55
N ARG A 572 10.30 -23.72 8.44
CA ARG A 572 10.55 -22.64 9.41
C ARG A 572 9.40 -21.63 9.44
N ALA A 573 9.01 -21.08 8.29
CA ALA A 573 7.90 -20.13 8.20
C ALA A 573 6.59 -20.72 8.73
N THR A 574 6.31 -22.01 8.45
CA THR A 574 5.17 -22.73 9.04
C THR A 574 5.28 -22.84 10.56
N TYR A 575 6.47 -23.09 11.10
CA TYR A 575 6.69 -23.18 12.55
C TYR A 575 6.55 -21.82 13.24
N ASP A 576 7.18 -20.78 12.71
CA ASP A 576 7.17 -19.44 13.30
C ASP A 576 5.74 -18.84 13.25
N LEU A 577 5.00 -19.03 12.14
CA LEU A 577 3.56 -18.72 12.05
C LEU A 577 2.71 -19.54 13.05
N SER A 578 3.02 -20.84 13.25
CA SER A 578 2.30 -21.68 14.21
C SER A 578 2.59 -21.37 15.68
N THR A 579 3.59 -20.52 15.96
CA THR A 579 4.03 -20.18 17.32
C THR A 579 3.86 -18.71 17.68
N GLY A 580 3.27 -17.89 16.80
CA GLY A 580 3.05 -16.46 17.04
C GLY A 580 4.37 -15.69 17.23
N LYS A 581 5.44 -16.09 16.54
CA LYS A 581 6.79 -15.54 16.78
C LYS A 581 7.05 -14.14 16.19
N ASN A 582 6.09 -13.64 15.43
CA ASN A 582 6.04 -12.28 14.89
C ASN A 582 4.92 -11.44 15.57
N GLU A 583 4.32 -11.97 16.65
CA GLU A 583 3.37 -11.31 17.56
C GLU A 583 4.02 -11.06 18.93
#